data_AF-Q17ZH5-F1
#
_entry.id   AF-Q17ZH5-F1
#
_cell.length_a   1.000
_cell.length_b   1.000
_cell.length_c   1.000
_cell.angle_alpha   90.00
_cell.angle_beta   90.00
_cell.angle_gamma   90.00
#
_symmetry.space_group_name_H-M   'P 1'
#
loop_
_entity.id
_entity.type
_entity.pdbx_description
1 polymer ?
#
loop_
_entity_poly.entity_id
_entity_poly.type
_entity_poly.pdbx_seq_one_letter_code
_entity_poly.pdbx_strand_id
1 'polypeptide(L)'
;MKAIKLEIFIIENVKNLILYTKGYFLEEIKERLNALGYQLSYQILNAKDYGVPQSRERAFIVGATHFSFDFNLLEPSQSVSVQEAISDLAYFHSNEGAFGV
;
A
#
# COMPACT_ATOMS: atom_id res chain seq x y z
N MET A 1 18.70 16.20 10.21
CA MET A 1 18.02 15.63 9.04
C MET A 1 17.87 16.73 7.99
N LYS A 2 18.38 16.52 6.77
CA LYS A 2 18.15 17.44 5.66
C LYS A 2 16.76 17.14 5.12
N ALA A 3 15.77 17.96 5.46
CA ALA A 3 14.41 17.78 4.99
C ALA A 3 14.35 18.09 3.50
N ILE A 4 14.17 17.06 2.67
CA ILE A 4 13.74 17.25 1.29
C ILE A 4 12.28 17.67 1.39
N LYS A 5 11.98 18.90 0.99
CA LYS A 5 10.61 19.41 0.96
C LYS A 5 9.92 18.88 -0.30
N LEU A 6 9.25 17.74 -0.17
CA LEU A 6 8.46 17.12 -1.24
C LEU A 6 7.11 17.84 -1.33
N GLU A 7 6.58 18.00 -2.54
CA GLU A 7 5.20 18.49 -2.71
C GLU A 7 4.18 17.39 -2.41
N ILE A 8 4.55 16.13 -2.68
CA ILE A 8 3.72 14.94 -2.48
C ILE A 8 4.62 13.78 -2.00
N PHE A 9 4.12 12.96 -1.08
CA PHE A 9 4.74 11.68 -0.70
C PHE A 9 3.69 10.62 -0.37
N ILE A 10 4.13 9.35 -0.34
CA ILE A 10 3.33 8.21 0.06
C ILE A 10 4.10 7.40 1.11
N ILE A 11 3.42 6.99 2.17
CA ILE A 11 3.90 6.02 3.15
C ILE A 11 3.05 4.75 2.99
N GLU A 12 3.70 3.61 2.79
CA GLU A 12 3.07 2.29 2.74
C GLU A 12 3.53 1.44 3.94
N ASN A 13 2.59 0.72 4.58
CA ASN A 13 2.90 -0.19 5.67
C ASN A 13 1.80 -1.26 5.85
N VAL A 14 2.00 -2.21 6.77
CA VAL A 14 0.93 -3.12 7.19
C VAL A 14 -0.27 -2.33 7.74
N LYS A 15 -1.48 -2.87 7.54
CA LYS A 15 -2.75 -2.23 7.96
C LYS A 15 -2.79 -1.77 9.43
N ASN A 16 -2.02 -2.44 10.30
CA ASN A 16 -1.95 -2.13 11.72
C ASN A 16 -1.34 -0.75 11.99
N LEU A 17 -0.59 -0.13 11.08
CA LEU A 17 -0.13 1.25 11.24
C LEU A 17 -1.31 2.22 11.46
N ILE A 18 -2.43 1.99 10.79
CA ILE A 18 -3.66 2.80 10.93
C ILE A 18 -4.53 2.29 12.10
N LEU A 19 -4.64 0.97 12.28
CA LEU A 19 -5.64 0.37 13.17
C LEU A 19 -5.20 0.18 14.63
N TYR A 20 -3.90 0.00 14.87
CA TYR A 20 -3.41 -0.44 16.17
C TYR A 20 -3.47 0.68 17.21
N THR A 21 -3.53 0.32 18.49
CA THR A 21 -3.50 1.29 19.62
C THR A 21 -4.52 2.41 19.48
N LYS A 22 -5.73 2.11 18.98
CA LYS A 22 -6.81 3.09 18.73
C LYS A 22 -6.36 4.27 17.82
N GLY A 23 -5.45 4.01 16.89
CA GLY A 23 -4.96 5.02 15.94
C GLY A 23 -3.79 5.86 16.44
N TYR A 24 -3.19 5.55 17.59
CA TYR A 24 -2.08 6.34 18.18
C TYR A 24 -0.98 6.70 17.17
N PHE A 25 -0.45 5.71 16.43
CA PHE A 25 0.62 5.95 15.45
C PHE A 25 0.18 6.85 14.30
N LEU A 26 -1.04 6.66 13.80
CA LEU A 26 -1.59 7.50 12.74
C LEU A 26 -1.75 8.95 13.21
N GLU A 27 -2.21 9.17 14.44
CA GLU A 27 -2.34 10.52 14.99
C GLU A 27 -0.98 11.19 15.21
N GLU A 28 0.03 10.46 15.69
CA GLU A 28 1.39 10.99 15.80
C GLU A 28 1.97 11.41 14.43
N ILE A 29 1.76 10.59 13.39
CA ILE A 29 2.16 10.90 12.02
C ILE A 29 1.44 12.16 11.52
N LYS A 30 0.12 12.24 11.72
CA LYS A 30 -0.70 13.40 11.34
C LYS A 30 -0.22 14.67 12.03
N GLU A 31 0.00 14.63 13.34
CA GLU A 31 0.47 15.79 14.10
C GLU A 31 1.80 16.33 13.54
N ARG A 32 2.78 15.45 13.36
CA ARG A 32 4.12 15.82 12.88
C ARG A 32 4.10 16.37 11.45
N LEU A 33 3.35 15.74 10.54
CA LEU A 33 3.36 16.13 9.12
C LEU A 33 2.42 17.30 8.82
N ASN A 34 1.31 17.43 9.54
CA ASN A 34 0.47 18.63 9.48
C ASN A 34 1.23 19.87 9.96
N ALA A 35 2.05 19.74 11.01
CA ALA A 35 2.92 20.83 11.49
C ALA A 35 3.98 21.27 10.45
N LEU A 36 4.29 20.41 9.47
CA LEU A 36 5.17 20.72 8.34
C LEU A 36 4.40 21.25 7.12
N GLY A 37 3.09 21.42 7.20
CA GLY A 37 2.24 22.00 6.16
C GLY A 37 1.66 20.99 5.16
N TYR A 38 1.69 19.68 5.47
CA TYR A 38 1.07 18.66 4.63
C TYR A 38 -0.40 18.43 5.01
N GLN A 39 -1.23 18.19 4.01
CA GLN A 39 -2.56 17.61 4.15
C GLN A 39 -2.43 16.10 3.94
N LEU A 40 -2.91 15.30 4.90
CA LEU A 40 -2.83 13.84 4.83
C LEU A 40 -4.18 13.19 4.52
N SER A 41 -4.16 12.26 3.58
CA SER A 41 -5.23 11.30 3.33
C SER A 41 -4.72 9.89 3.61
N TYR A 42 -5.56 8.98 4.10
CA TYR A 42 -5.15 7.61 4.35
C TYR A 42 -6.27 6.61 4.09
N GLN A 43 -5.90 5.41 3.64
CA GLN A 43 -6.82 4.29 3.48
C GLN A 43 -6.10 2.96 3.62
N ILE A 44 -6.84 1.91 3.98
CA ILE A 44 -6.39 0.53 3.86
C ILE A 44 -6.90 0.00 2.51
N LEU A 45 -5.97 -0.40 1.65
CA LEU A 45 -6.28 -1.00 0.34
C LEU A 45 -5.91 -2.47 0.35
N ASN A 46 -6.66 -3.30 -0.37
CA ASN A 46 -6.36 -4.72 -0.54
C ASN A 46 -5.92 -4.98 -1.98
N ALA A 47 -4.77 -5.62 -2.17
CA ALA A 47 -4.22 -5.92 -3.50
C ALA A 47 -5.20 -6.74 -4.38
N LYS A 48 -6.09 -7.53 -3.77
CA LYS A 48 -7.12 -8.30 -4.49
C LYS A 48 -8.11 -7.44 -5.26
N ASP A 49 -8.36 -6.22 -4.80
CA ASP A 49 -9.29 -5.28 -5.44
C ASP A 49 -8.64 -4.60 -6.67
N TYR A 50 -7.34 -4.85 -6.88
CA TYR A 50 -6.52 -4.28 -7.96
C TYR A 50 -5.85 -5.38 -8.81
N GLY A 51 -6.53 -6.52 -8.98
CA GLY A 51 -6.14 -7.55 -9.96
C GLY A 51 -5.02 -8.49 -9.52
N VAL A 52 -4.63 -8.49 -8.24
CA VAL A 52 -3.65 -9.45 -7.71
C VAL A 52 -4.40 -10.58 -7.00
N PRO A 53 -4.16 -11.87 -7.29
CA PRO A 53 -4.84 -13.01 -6.65
C PRO A 53 -4.35 -13.27 -5.21
N GLN A 54 -4.23 -12.21 -4.39
CA GLN A 54 -3.72 -12.27 -3.03
C GLN A 54 -4.48 -11.28 -2.15
N SER A 55 -5.09 -11.79 -1.06
CA SER A 55 -5.65 -10.93 -0.01
C SER A 55 -4.52 -10.33 0.83
N ARG A 56 -4.06 -9.15 0.42
CA ARG A 56 -2.97 -8.41 1.08
C ARG A 56 -3.40 -6.98 1.33
N GLU A 57 -3.74 -6.70 2.58
CA GLU A 57 -4.12 -5.37 3.04
C GLU A 57 -2.89 -4.55 3.42
N ARG A 58 -2.86 -3.29 2.99
CA ARG A 58 -1.82 -2.31 3.31
C ARG A 58 -2.41 -0.95 3.62
N ALA A 59 -1.82 -0.30 4.63
CA ALA A 59 -2.08 1.08 4.96
C ALA A 59 -1.31 1.98 3.98
N PHE A 60 -2.02 2.89 3.35
CA PHE A 60 -1.46 3.95 2.53
C PHE A 60 -1.77 5.29 3.19
N ILE A 61 -0.76 6.13 3.35
CA ILE A 61 -0.89 7.52 3.78
C ILE A 61 -0.27 8.40 2.70
N VAL A 62 -1.08 9.27 2.09
CA VAL A 62 -0.65 10.24 1.08
C VAL A 62 -0.58 11.61 1.75
N GLY A 63 0.56 12.27 1.67
CA GLY A 63 0.71 13.65 2.12
C GLY A 63 1.01 14.59 0.95
N ALA A 64 0.32 15.73 0.89
CA ALA A 64 0.55 16.75 -0.13
C ALA A 64 0.41 18.17 0.45
N THR A 65 1.15 19.15 -0.09
CA THR A 65 1.15 20.53 0.42
C THR A 65 -0.01 21.39 -0.10
N HIS A 66 -0.63 21.02 -1.22
CA HIS A 66 -1.58 21.88 -1.95
C HIS A 66 -2.96 21.26 -2.18
N PHE A 67 -3.14 19.99 -1.84
CA PHE A 67 -4.41 19.27 -2.02
C PHE A 67 -4.49 18.08 -1.07
N SER A 68 -5.68 17.51 -0.93
CA SER A 68 -5.90 16.22 -0.28
C SER A 68 -6.17 15.16 -1.33
N PHE A 69 -5.52 14.00 -1.23
CA PHE A 69 -5.74 12.90 -2.16
C PHE A 69 -7.07 12.21 -1.86
N ASP A 70 -7.89 11.99 -2.88
CA ASP A 70 -9.15 11.25 -2.75
C ASP A 70 -8.96 9.82 -3.26
N PHE A 71 -9.00 8.86 -2.34
CA PHE A 71 -8.88 7.46 -2.71
C PHE A 71 -10.08 6.92 -3.49
N ASN A 72 -11.23 7.61 -3.50
CA ASN A 72 -12.38 7.21 -4.32
C ASN A 72 -12.11 7.39 -5.82
N LEU A 73 -11.03 8.09 -6.20
CA LEU A 73 -10.56 8.21 -7.57
C LEU A 73 -9.80 6.97 -8.05
N LEU A 74 -9.46 6.04 -7.14
CA LEU A 74 -8.83 4.78 -7.53
C LEU A 74 -9.87 3.88 -8.20
N GLU A 75 -9.54 3.36 -9.37
CA GLU A 75 -10.39 2.42 -10.10
C GLU A 75 -10.00 0.97 -9.74
N PRO A 76 -10.87 0.22 -9.07
CA PRO A 76 -10.64 -1.20 -8.83
C PRO A 76 -10.49 -1.95 -10.17
N SER A 77 -9.63 -2.95 -10.20
CA SER A 77 -9.47 -3.82 -11.35
C SER A 77 -10.32 -5.07 -11.22
N GLN A 78 -10.54 -5.79 -12.33
CA GLN A 78 -11.21 -7.08 -12.28
C GLN A 78 -10.44 -8.04 -11.36
N SER A 79 -11.17 -8.78 -10.51
CA SER A 79 -10.58 -9.81 -9.67
C SER A 79 -9.95 -10.90 -10.52
N VAL A 80 -8.74 -11.31 -10.16
CA VAL A 80 -7.96 -12.37 -10.82
C VAL A 80 -7.86 -13.57 -9.88
N SER A 81 -8.06 -14.78 -10.40
CA SER A 81 -7.87 -16.04 -9.70
C SER A 81 -6.42 -16.51 -9.74
N VAL A 82 -6.04 -17.43 -8.84
CA VAL A 82 -4.71 -18.06 -8.88
C VAL A 82 -4.49 -18.73 -10.24
N GLN A 83 -5.50 -19.46 -10.75
CA GLN A 83 -5.40 -20.12 -12.05
C GLN A 83 -5.10 -19.13 -13.17
N GLU A 84 -5.84 -18.02 -13.27
CA GLU A 84 -5.59 -17.00 -14.30
C GLU A 84 -4.17 -16.41 -14.19
N ALA A 85 -3.62 -16.30 -12.99
CA ALA A 85 -2.31 -15.70 -12.77
C ALA A 85 -1.11 -16.63 -13.04
N ILE A 86 -1.29 -17.96 -12.98
CA ILE A 86 -0.18 -18.92 -13.09
C ILE A 86 -0.40 -20.07 -14.07
N SER A 87 -1.55 -20.13 -14.78
CA SER A 87 -1.90 -21.25 -15.66
C SER A 87 -0.99 -21.41 -16.88
N ASP A 88 -0.28 -20.36 -17.26
CA ASP A 88 0.70 -20.32 -18.34
C ASP A 88 2.10 -20.78 -17.92
N LEU A 89 2.33 -21.01 -16.61
CA LEU A 89 3.59 -21.52 -16.12
C LEU A 89 3.79 -23.00 -16.48
N ALA A 90 5.03 -23.36 -16.81
CA ALA A 90 5.41 -24.75 -17.02
C ALA A 90 5.26 -25.57 -15.73
N TYR A 91 4.91 -26.85 -15.89
CA TYR A 91 4.91 -27.78 -14.77
C TYR A 91 6.33 -28.14 -14.35
N PHE A 92 6.60 -28.12 -13.05
CA PHE A 92 7.86 -28.55 -12.46
C PHE A 92 7.59 -29.55 -11.34
N HIS A 93 8.42 -30.58 -11.24
CA HIS A 93 8.47 -31.41 -10.04
C HIS A 93 9.10 -30.64 -8.88
N SER A 94 8.85 -31.09 -7.65
CA SER A 94 9.48 -30.49 -6.46
C SER A 94 11.00 -30.49 -6.60
N ASN A 95 11.62 -29.32 -6.38
CA ASN A 95 13.06 -29.08 -6.49
C ASN A 95 13.63 -29.06 -7.94
N GLU A 96 12.79 -29.13 -8.97
CA GLU A 96 13.23 -28.78 -10.33
C GLU A 96 13.36 -27.26 -10.48
N GLY A 97 14.46 -26.80 -11.08
CA GLY A 97 14.76 -25.36 -11.20
C GLY A 97 15.50 -24.76 -10.00
N ALA A 98 15.90 -25.56 -9.01
CA ALA A 98 16.93 -25.16 -8.05
C ALA A 98 18.27 -25.00 -8.80
N PHE A 99 18.57 -23.78 -9.27
CA PHE A 99 19.93 -23.41 -9.64
C PHE A 99 20.80 -23.62 -8.39
N GLY A 100 21.82 -24.47 -8.54
CA GLY A 100 22.50 -25.15 -7.44
C GLY A 100 22.89 -24.28 -6.25
N VAL A 101 22.65 -24.84 -5.07
CA VAL A 101 23.51 -24.70 -3.90
C VAL A 101 24.45 -25.89 -3.84
#